data_AF-A0A3N5UCU6-F1
#
_entry.id   AF-A0A3N5UCU6-F1
#
_cell.length_a   1.000
_cell.length_b   1.000
_cell.length_c   1.000
_cell.angle_alpha   90.00
_cell.angle_beta   90.00
_cell.angle_gamma   90.00
#
_symmetry.space_group_name_H-M   'P 1'
#
loop_
_entity.id
_entity.type
_entity.pdbx_description
1 polymer ?
#
loop_
_entity_poly.entity_id
_entity_poly.type
_entity_poly.pdbx_seq_one_letter_code
_entity_poly.pdbx_strand_id
1 'polypeptide(L)'
;MMGTTLARTLWYLPVVLLALAAASCQPGQGTGDLISEPYRLDTGLVSRSICFENPTGAPGEGGKTASNLGVGRKGSPAITLTPGQQVQLCDIQGPGTIRHIWMTTSNNPMNLRSLVIRGWWDDQAHPSIECPIGDFMGFAHGKVQPYVSAVHSLGSNAGMNIWLPMPFATRAGFTLTNEGKENVPLFYQIDYTINDKHPVDVGRLHVLFRRENPTT
;
A
#
# COMPACT_ATOMS: atom_id res chain seq x y z
N MET A 1 63.78 -78.20 4.87
CA MET A 1 64.29 -77.21 5.85
C MET A 1 63.72 -75.86 5.48
N MET A 2 63.07 -75.21 6.47
CA MET A 2 62.72 -73.77 6.55
C MET A 2 61.81 -73.23 5.44
N GLY A 3 60.63 -72.66 5.66
CA GLY A 3 60.00 -72.11 6.88
C GLY A 3 59.19 -70.88 6.45
N THR A 4 57.90 -70.83 6.83
CA THR A 4 57.18 -69.67 7.45
C THR A 4 57.60 -68.25 7.01
N THR A 5 56.76 -67.25 6.68
CA THR A 5 55.50 -66.78 7.31
C THR A 5 55.03 -65.50 6.59
N LEU A 6 53.72 -65.24 6.62
CA LEU A 6 53.01 -63.94 6.79
C LEU A 6 53.65 -62.63 6.28
N ALA A 7 52.89 -61.84 5.49
CA ALA A 7 52.12 -60.70 6.02
C ALA A 7 51.47 -59.86 4.91
N ARG A 8 50.25 -59.41 5.23
CA ARG A 8 49.38 -58.46 4.52
C ARG A 8 50.10 -57.15 4.19
N THR A 9 49.77 -56.55 3.05
CA THR A 9 49.74 -55.09 2.95
C THR A 9 48.65 -54.65 1.98
N LEU A 10 47.50 -54.26 2.55
CA LEU A 10 46.50 -53.42 1.91
C LEU A 10 47.18 -52.11 1.51
N TRP A 11 47.04 -51.70 0.25
CA TRP A 11 47.24 -50.30 -0.15
C TRP A 11 46.00 -49.78 -0.84
N TYR A 12 45.58 -48.64 -0.33
CA TYR A 12 44.33 -47.93 -0.50
C TYR A 12 44.07 -47.46 -1.95
N LEU A 13 42.82 -47.63 -2.40
CA LEU A 13 42.19 -46.82 -3.45
C LEU A 13 42.00 -45.38 -2.96
N PRO A 14 42.17 -44.37 -3.83
CA PRO A 14 41.32 -43.20 -3.79
C PRO A 14 40.36 -43.27 -4.99
N VAL A 15 39.09 -43.54 -4.68
CA VAL A 15 37.96 -43.24 -5.57
C VAL A 15 37.91 -41.71 -5.69
N VAL A 16 38.27 -41.19 -6.85
CA VAL A 16 38.09 -39.76 -7.17
C VAL A 16 36.60 -39.56 -7.45
N LEU A 17 35.86 -39.15 -6.42
CA LEU A 17 34.48 -38.70 -6.55
C LEU A 17 34.51 -37.26 -7.12
N LEU A 18 34.39 -37.15 -8.44
CA LEU A 18 34.22 -35.87 -9.11
C LEU A 18 32.77 -35.40 -8.86
N ALA A 19 32.55 -34.65 -7.79
CA ALA A 19 31.30 -33.95 -7.57
C ALA A 19 31.21 -32.78 -8.57
N LEU A 20 30.58 -33.00 -9.72
CA LEU A 20 30.09 -31.92 -10.58
C LEU A 20 29.02 -31.16 -9.80
N ALA A 21 29.43 -30.10 -9.11
CA ALA A 21 28.53 -29.04 -8.71
C ALA A 21 27.99 -28.42 -10.01
N ALA A 22 26.81 -28.87 -10.45
CA ALA A 22 26.00 -28.11 -11.37
C ALA A 22 25.73 -26.77 -10.68
N ALA A 23 26.48 -25.74 -11.07
CA ALA A 23 26.16 -24.38 -10.73
C ALA A 23 24.76 -24.13 -11.27
N SER A 24 23.78 -24.19 -10.37
CA SER A 24 22.44 -23.71 -10.66
C SER A 24 22.61 -22.25 -11.07
N CYS A 25 22.34 -21.94 -12.34
CA CYS A 25 21.95 -20.60 -12.73
C CYS A 25 20.65 -20.30 -11.99
N GLN A 26 20.75 -19.90 -10.73
CA GLN A 26 19.67 -19.16 -10.11
C GLN A 26 19.66 -17.81 -10.81
N PRO A 27 18.60 -17.44 -11.55
CA PRO A 27 18.43 -16.04 -11.92
C PRO A 27 18.51 -15.26 -10.62
N GLY A 28 19.45 -14.33 -10.55
CA GLY A 28 19.70 -13.57 -9.33
C GLY A 28 18.37 -13.03 -8.82
N GLN A 29 17.94 -13.54 -7.66
CA GLN A 29 16.88 -12.94 -6.87
C GLN A 29 17.41 -11.63 -6.31
N GLY A 30 17.63 -10.66 -7.19
CA GLY A 30 17.69 -9.29 -6.79
C GLY A 30 16.29 -8.95 -6.33
N THR A 31 16.11 -8.82 -5.02
CA THR A 31 15.11 -7.92 -4.44
C THR A 31 15.45 -6.51 -4.92
N GLY A 32 15.26 -6.26 -6.21
CA GLY A 32 15.59 -4.99 -6.83
C GLY A 32 14.72 -3.95 -6.17
N ASP A 33 15.35 -3.03 -5.46
CA ASP A 33 14.67 -1.85 -4.96
C ASP A 33 14.13 -1.10 -6.19
N LEU A 34 12.82 -1.20 -6.40
CA LEU A 34 12.11 -0.62 -7.53
C LEU A 34 12.26 0.90 -7.61
N ILE A 35 12.62 1.54 -6.50
CA ILE A 35 12.95 2.96 -6.46
C ILE A 35 14.30 3.22 -7.12
N SER A 36 15.28 2.33 -6.92
CA SER A 36 16.63 2.47 -7.47
C SER A 36 16.77 2.01 -8.93
N GLU A 37 15.85 1.18 -9.42
CA GLU A 37 15.89 0.60 -10.77
C GLU A 37 14.58 0.82 -11.55
N PRO A 38 14.15 2.08 -11.81
CA PRO A 38 12.86 2.37 -12.45
C PRO A 38 12.75 1.87 -13.90
N TYR A 39 13.87 1.49 -14.51
CA TYR A 39 13.93 0.92 -15.86
C TYR A 39 13.57 -0.58 -15.91
N ARG A 40 13.45 -1.26 -14.77
CA ARG A 40 13.03 -2.67 -14.74
C ARG A 40 11.53 -2.80 -14.88
N LEU A 41 11.10 -3.45 -15.96
CA LEU A 41 9.67 -3.61 -16.29
C LEU A 41 9.12 -4.98 -15.88
N ASP A 42 9.97 -5.98 -15.71
CA ASP A 42 9.64 -7.38 -15.44
C ASP A 42 9.56 -7.72 -13.95
N THR A 43 8.99 -6.80 -13.17
CA THR A 43 8.96 -6.86 -11.70
C THR A 43 7.98 -7.90 -11.15
N GLY A 44 7.06 -8.38 -11.99
CA GLY A 44 5.95 -9.26 -11.59
C GLY A 44 4.85 -8.55 -10.78
N LEU A 45 5.05 -7.26 -10.46
CA LEU A 45 4.04 -6.44 -9.82
C LEU A 45 2.93 -6.08 -10.79
N VAL A 46 1.74 -5.96 -10.23
CA VAL A 46 0.56 -5.57 -11.00
C VAL A 46 -0.07 -4.36 -10.32
N SER A 47 -0.09 -3.23 -11.02
CA SER A 47 -0.69 -1.99 -10.53
C SER A 47 -2.21 -1.99 -10.68
N ARG A 48 -2.87 -1.37 -9.71
CA ARG A 48 -4.32 -1.20 -9.61
C ARG A 48 -4.62 0.18 -9.04
N SER A 49 -5.82 0.68 -9.32
CA SER A 49 -6.29 1.98 -8.83
C SER A 49 -7.77 1.90 -8.49
N ILE A 50 -8.13 2.26 -7.26
CA ILE A 50 -9.51 2.33 -6.78
C ILE A 50 -9.93 3.79 -6.66
N CYS A 51 -11.13 4.08 -7.15
CA CYS A 51 -11.82 5.36 -7.00
C CYS A 51 -13.34 5.13 -7.09
N PHE A 52 -14.15 6.20 -6.99
CA PHE A 52 -15.61 6.06 -7.14
C PHE A 52 -16.06 5.51 -8.50
N GLU A 53 -15.23 5.66 -9.53
CA GLU A 53 -15.54 5.12 -10.87
C GLU A 53 -14.99 3.72 -11.10
N ASN A 54 -14.16 3.21 -10.17
CA ASN A 54 -13.68 1.84 -10.18
C ASN A 54 -13.54 1.31 -8.73
N PRO A 55 -14.65 1.06 -8.01
CA PRO A 55 -14.59 0.70 -6.59
C PRO A 55 -13.84 -0.61 -6.32
N THR A 56 -13.74 -1.50 -7.32
CA THR A 56 -13.04 -2.79 -7.19
C THR A 56 -11.59 -2.73 -7.67
N GLY A 57 -11.19 -1.67 -8.37
CA GLY A 57 -9.87 -1.55 -9.00
C GLY A 57 -9.65 -2.49 -10.19
N ALA A 58 -10.69 -3.12 -10.72
CA ALA A 58 -10.57 -4.10 -11.80
C ALA A 58 -10.01 -3.45 -13.09
N PRO A 59 -9.15 -4.17 -13.87
CA PRO A 59 -8.58 -3.64 -15.10
C PRO A 59 -9.65 -3.22 -16.11
N GLY A 60 -9.55 -2.00 -16.62
CA GLY A 60 -10.44 -1.49 -17.66
C GLY A 60 -11.86 -1.12 -17.20
N GLU A 61 -12.16 -1.18 -15.90
CA GLU A 61 -13.49 -0.89 -15.37
C GLU A 61 -13.72 0.59 -14.98
N GLY A 62 -12.66 1.39 -14.93
CA GLY A 62 -12.75 2.81 -14.57
C GLY A 62 -13.38 3.71 -15.63
N GLY A 63 -14.14 4.72 -15.18
CA GLY A 63 -14.63 5.82 -16.02
C GLY A 63 -15.72 5.44 -17.02
N LYS A 64 -16.34 4.26 -16.88
CA LYS A 64 -17.38 3.76 -17.79
C LYS A 64 -18.71 4.52 -17.69
N THR A 65 -18.99 5.13 -16.54
CA THR A 65 -20.22 5.90 -16.32
C THR A 65 -20.28 7.08 -17.29
N ALA A 66 -21.39 7.19 -18.02
CA ALA A 66 -21.62 8.31 -18.92
C ALA A 66 -21.81 9.60 -18.13
N SER A 67 -21.32 10.71 -18.69
CA SER A 67 -21.49 12.06 -18.16
C SER A 67 -22.08 12.97 -19.24
N ASN A 68 -22.33 14.23 -18.87
CA ASN A 68 -22.61 15.29 -19.82
C ASN A 68 -21.48 15.54 -20.84
N LEU A 69 -20.28 14.98 -20.62
CA LEU A 69 -19.14 15.02 -21.54
C LEU A 69 -19.13 13.83 -22.53
N GLY A 70 -20.00 12.84 -22.35
CA GLY A 70 -20.12 11.63 -23.19
C GLY A 70 -19.97 10.32 -22.42
N VAL A 71 -20.21 9.19 -23.11
CA VAL A 71 -19.99 7.83 -22.59
C VAL A 71 -18.48 7.61 -22.40
N GLY A 72 -18.07 7.03 -21.27
CA GLY A 72 -16.66 6.77 -21.00
C GLY A 72 -15.83 7.99 -20.55
N ARG A 73 -16.48 9.10 -20.17
CA ARG A 73 -15.81 10.35 -19.77
C ARG A 73 -16.22 10.82 -18.38
N LYS A 74 -15.76 10.07 -17.37
CA LYS A 74 -15.75 10.48 -15.95
C LYS A 74 -17.12 10.94 -15.42
N GLY A 75 -18.10 10.04 -15.38
CA GLY A 75 -19.49 10.33 -14.99
C GLY A 75 -19.82 10.28 -13.51
N SER A 76 -18.98 9.65 -12.68
CA SER A 76 -19.21 9.61 -11.22
C SER A 76 -17.92 9.79 -10.42
N PRO A 77 -17.22 10.93 -10.59
CA PRO A 77 -15.87 11.13 -10.03
C PRO A 77 -15.84 11.32 -8.51
N ALA A 78 -16.99 11.61 -7.91
CA ALA A 78 -17.14 11.97 -6.52
C ALA A 78 -18.52 11.57 -6.00
N ILE A 79 -18.61 11.53 -4.67
CA ILE A 79 -19.88 11.49 -3.96
C ILE A 79 -20.03 12.74 -3.10
N THR A 80 -21.25 12.98 -2.64
CA THR A 80 -21.50 13.85 -1.49
C THR A 80 -21.64 12.95 -0.26
N LEU A 81 -20.71 13.09 0.69
CA LEU A 81 -20.71 12.35 1.95
C LEU A 81 -21.51 13.13 2.99
N THR A 82 -22.64 12.58 3.43
CA THR A 82 -23.54 13.25 4.39
C THR A 82 -23.09 13.06 5.84
N PRO A 83 -23.51 13.90 6.79
CA PRO A 83 -23.24 13.72 8.21
C PRO A 83 -23.60 12.31 8.71
N GLY A 84 -22.70 11.70 9.48
CA GLY A 84 -22.82 10.34 10.00
C GLY A 84 -22.59 9.22 8.97
N GLN A 85 -22.49 9.55 7.67
CA GLN A 85 -22.26 8.55 6.64
C GLN A 85 -20.83 8.05 6.69
N GLN A 86 -20.70 6.72 6.59
CA GLN A 86 -19.44 6.05 6.34
C GLN A 86 -19.42 5.53 4.89
N VAL A 87 -18.27 5.67 4.25
CA VAL A 87 -18.00 5.09 2.93
C VAL A 87 -16.78 4.18 2.99
N GLN A 88 -16.85 3.04 2.31
CA GLN A 88 -15.69 2.18 2.08
C GLN A 88 -14.86 2.76 0.93
N LEU A 89 -13.59 3.06 1.21
CA LEU A 89 -12.65 3.56 0.21
C LEU A 89 -11.95 2.42 -0.53
N CYS A 90 -11.64 1.32 0.15
CA CYS A 90 -11.14 0.11 -0.49
C CYS A 90 -11.37 -1.12 0.37
N ASP A 91 -11.39 -2.28 -0.29
CA ASP A 91 -11.34 -3.60 0.30
C ASP A 91 -10.50 -4.51 -0.61
N ILE A 92 -9.20 -4.56 -0.33
CA ILE A 92 -8.21 -5.20 -1.21
C ILE A 92 -7.83 -6.54 -0.60
N GLN A 93 -7.95 -7.61 -1.40
CA GLN A 93 -7.60 -8.97 -1.00
C GLN A 93 -6.23 -9.38 -1.53
N GLY A 94 -5.54 -10.23 -0.77
CA GLY A 94 -4.21 -10.77 -1.07
C GLY A 94 -3.06 -9.89 -0.58
N PRO A 95 -1.81 -10.31 -0.80
CA PRO A 95 -0.64 -9.51 -0.45
C PRO A 95 -0.45 -8.36 -1.44
N GLY A 96 -0.12 -7.19 -0.92
CA GLY A 96 0.07 -6.01 -1.74
C GLY A 96 0.58 -4.80 -0.96
N THR A 97 0.70 -3.68 -1.65
CA THR A 97 1.15 -2.44 -1.02
C THR A 97 0.37 -1.27 -1.58
N ILE A 98 -0.28 -0.51 -0.71
CA ILE A 98 -0.81 0.80 -1.08
C ILE A 98 0.40 1.71 -1.27
N ARG A 99 0.52 2.27 -2.48
CA ARG A 99 1.66 3.08 -2.91
C ARG A 99 1.35 4.56 -2.89
N HIS A 100 0.08 4.92 -3.06
CA HIS A 100 -0.34 6.31 -3.12
C HIS A 100 -1.82 6.43 -2.76
N ILE A 101 -2.14 7.46 -2.00
CA ILE A 101 -3.52 7.89 -1.76
C ILE A 101 -3.60 9.37 -2.13
N TRP A 102 -4.53 9.69 -3.03
CA TRP A 102 -4.95 11.05 -3.31
C TRP A 102 -6.37 11.27 -2.83
N MET A 103 -6.64 12.44 -2.24
CA MET A 103 -7.98 12.85 -1.85
C MET A 103 -8.13 14.35 -1.96
N THR A 104 -9.33 14.81 -2.31
CA THR A 104 -9.72 16.22 -2.14
C THR A 104 -11.16 16.31 -1.67
N THR A 105 -11.42 17.39 -0.94
CA THR A 105 -12.70 17.69 -0.33
C THR A 105 -12.89 19.20 -0.22
N SER A 106 -13.99 19.68 0.36
CA SER A 106 -14.16 21.11 0.60
C SER A 106 -13.07 21.61 1.57
N ASN A 107 -12.40 22.70 1.18
CA ASN A 107 -11.37 23.36 1.99
C ASN A 107 -12.02 24.17 3.13
N ASN A 108 -12.59 23.44 4.09
CA ASN A 108 -13.17 23.97 5.32
C ASN A 108 -12.44 23.31 6.51
N PRO A 109 -11.85 24.09 7.43
CA PRO A 109 -11.13 23.55 8.58
C PRO A 109 -11.93 22.56 9.43
N MET A 110 -13.25 22.75 9.55
CA MET A 110 -14.12 21.85 10.32
C MET A 110 -14.26 20.51 9.60
N ASN A 111 -14.49 20.52 8.29
CA ASN A 111 -14.61 19.30 7.50
C ASN A 111 -13.30 18.50 7.51
N LEU A 112 -12.16 19.17 7.34
CA LEU A 112 -10.84 18.53 7.35
C LEU A 112 -10.47 17.92 8.72
N ARG A 113 -11.17 18.31 9.79
CA ARG A 113 -11.01 17.80 11.15
C ARG A 113 -12.12 16.85 11.61
N SER A 114 -13.21 16.72 10.84
CA SER A 114 -14.35 15.87 11.16
C SER A 114 -14.53 14.69 10.20
N LEU A 115 -13.85 14.70 9.04
CA LEU A 115 -13.73 13.51 8.21
C LEU A 115 -12.65 12.60 8.81
N VAL A 116 -13.06 11.43 9.31
CA VAL A 116 -12.16 10.49 9.99
C VAL A 116 -11.88 9.31 9.08
N ILE A 117 -10.60 9.11 8.75
CA ILE A 117 -10.12 7.95 7.98
C ILE A 117 -9.77 6.82 8.94
N ARG A 118 -10.20 5.60 8.59
CA ARG A 118 -9.87 4.38 9.32
C ARG A 118 -9.29 3.34 8.38
N GLY A 119 -8.25 2.64 8.82
CA GLY A 119 -7.55 1.63 8.05
C GLY A 119 -7.29 0.35 8.84
N TRP A 120 -7.54 -0.80 8.23
CA TRP A 120 -7.35 -2.14 8.79
C TRP A 120 -6.41 -2.97 7.92
N TRP A 121 -5.55 -3.74 8.58
CA TRP A 121 -4.64 -4.68 7.94
C TRP A 121 -5.00 -6.11 8.36
N ASP A 122 -4.90 -7.03 7.40
CA ASP A 122 -4.87 -8.48 7.64
C ASP A 122 -6.01 -9.01 8.53
N ASP A 123 -7.24 -8.53 8.28
CA ASP A 123 -8.48 -8.90 8.98
C ASP A 123 -8.48 -8.67 10.51
N GLN A 124 -7.62 -7.77 11.00
CA GLN A 124 -7.58 -7.42 12.42
C GLN A 124 -8.89 -6.76 12.90
N ALA A 125 -9.21 -6.94 14.19
CA ALA A 125 -10.46 -6.45 14.77
C ALA A 125 -10.54 -4.92 14.92
N HIS A 126 -9.39 -4.24 15.11
CA HIS A 126 -9.32 -2.81 15.40
C HIS A 126 -8.52 -2.07 14.32
N PRO A 127 -8.88 -0.83 13.97
CA PRO A 127 -8.14 -0.08 12.95
C PRO A 127 -6.72 0.24 13.45
N SER A 128 -5.72 0.10 12.56
CA SER A 128 -4.35 0.56 12.82
C SER A 128 -4.17 2.05 12.55
N ILE A 129 -5.03 2.59 11.70
CA ILE A 129 -5.08 4.00 11.33
C ILE A 129 -6.43 4.52 11.80
N GLU A 130 -6.45 5.54 12.65
CA GLU A 130 -7.65 6.30 12.98
C GLU A 130 -7.27 7.76 13.24
N CYS A 131 -7.64 8.65 12.32
CA CYS A 131 -7.18 10.03 12.32
C CYS A 131 -8.12 10.93 11.50
N PRO A 132 -8.30 12.21 11.85
CA PRO A 132 -8.88 13.19 10.93
C PRO A 132 -8.08 13.28 9.63
N ILE A 133 -8.76 13.47 8.50
CA ILE A 133 -8.13 13.40 7.17
C ILE A 133 -7.02 14.45 7.00
N GLY A 134 -7.19 15.67 7.52
CA GLY A 134 -6.15 16.70 7.43
C GLY A 134 -4.88 16.32 8.18
N ASP A 135 -5.04 15.81 9.41
CA ASP A 135 -3.94 15.36 10.25
C ASP A 135 -3.23 14.12 9.64
N PHE A 136 -3.98 13.17 9.06
CA PHE A 136 -3.41 12.04 8.31
C PHE A 136 -2.62 12.47 7.06
N MET A 137 -3.12 13.50 6.37
CA MET A 137 -2.50 14.06 5.18
C MET A 137 -1.37 15.06 5.51
N GLY A 138 -1.00 15.20 6.79
CA GLY A 138 0.22 15.88 7.23
C GLY A 138 0.09 17.38 7.49
N PHE A 139 -1.12 17.91 7.68
CA PHE A 139 -1.32 19.31 8.05
C PHE A 139 -2.32 19.48 9.21
N ALA A 140 -1.98 20.37 10.14
CA ALA A 140 -2.71 20.53 11.38
C ALA A 140 -3.87 21.53 11.28
N HIS A 141 -4.84 21.38 12.18
CA HIS A 141 -5.95 22.33 12.40
C HIS A 141 -6.87 22.58 11.19
N GLY A 142 -6.80 21.76 10.14
CA GLY A 142 -7.52 22.01 8.90
C GLY A 142 -7.07 23.28 8.17
N LYS A 143 -5.88 23.82 8.50
CA LYS A 143 -5.32 25.00 7.84
C LYS A 143 -4.54 24.55 6.61
N VAL A 144 -5.15 24.70 5.44
CA VAL A 144 -4.51 24.37 4.17
C VAL A 144 -3.45 25.42 3.85
N GLN A 145 -2.18 24.99 3.84
CA GLN A 145 -1.03 25.75 3.40
C GLN A 145 -0.21 24.85 2.48
N PRO A 146 -0.01 25.21 1.20
CA PRO A 146 0.71 24.36 0.27
C PRO A 146 2.08 23.96 0.80
N TYR A 147 2.38 22.67 0.74
CA TYR A 147 3.71 22.16 1.06
C TYR A 147 3.97 20.86 0.32
N VAL A 148 5.25 20.48 0.28
CA VAL A 148 5.72 19.22 -0.28
C VAL A 148 6.75 18.64 0.69
N SER A 149 6.68 17.33 0.91
CA SER A 149 7.67 16.55 1.64
C SER A 149 8.02 15.29 0.85
N ALA A 150 8.88 14.43 1.40
CA ALA A 150 9.18 13.13 0.79
C ALA A 150 7.96 12.20 0.73
N VAL A 151 6.96 12.40 1.59
CA VAL A 151 5.83 11.48 1.75
C VAL A 151 4.47 12.14 1.51
N HIS A 152 4.36 13.47 1.53
CA HIS A 152 3.11 14.20 1.35
C HIS A 152 3.25 15.34 0.35
N SER A 153 2.13 15.71 -0.27
CA SER A 153 1.98 16.98 -0.98
C SER A 153 0.59 17.53 -0.76
N LEU A 154 0.51 18.82 -0.47
CA LEU A 154 -0.72 19.57 -0.29
C LEU A 154 -0.78 20.72 -1.30
N GLY A 155 -1.79 20.71 -2.16
CA GLY A 155 -2.11 21.83 -3.05
C GLY A 155 -2.92 22.93 -2.36
N SER A 156 -2.95 24.13 -2.97
CA SER A 156 -3.65 25.32 -2.42
C SER A 156 -5.14 25.13 -2.17
N ASN A 157 -5.76 24.18 -2.85
CA ASN A 157 -7.19 23.88 -2.75
C ASN A 157 -7.48 22.53 -2.07
N ALA A 158 -6.64 22.11 -1.12
CA ALA A 158 -6.79 20.85 -0.39
C ALA A 158 -6.70 19.59 -1.26
N GLY A 159 -5.91 19.64 -2.35
CA GLY A 159 -5.49 18.45 -3.06
C GLY A 159 -4.40 17.74 -2.25
N MET A 160 -4.79 16.66 -1.57
CA MET A 160 -3.95 15.96 -0.59
C MET A 160 -3.40 14.68 -1.20
N ASN A 161 -2.09 14.45 -1.02
CA ASN A 161 -1.40 13.25 -1.49
C ASN A 161 -0.54 12.68 -0.37
N ILE A 162 -0.46 11.35 -0.30
CA ILE A 162 0.49 10.61 0.52
C ILE A 162 1.07 9.44 -0.28
N TRP A 163 2.39 9.24 -0.22
CA TRP A 163 3.14 8.17 -0.91
C TRP A 163 3.85 7.20 0.03
N LEU A 164 3.59 7.29 1.34
CA LEU A 164 4.16 6.37 2.31
C LEU A 164 3.70 4.94 2.00
N PRO A 165 4.60 3.98 1.71
CA PRO A 165 4.19 2.62 1.38
C PRO A 165 3.48 1.93 2.53
N MET A 166 2.31 1.35 2.28
CA MET A 166 1.51 0.65 3.29
C MET A 166 1.33 -0.81 2.85
N PRO A 167 2.29 -1.70 3.19
CA PRO A 167 2.22 -3.11 2.84
C PRO A 167 1.17 -3.84 3.71
N PHE A 168 0.57 -4.88 3.13
CA PHE A 168 -0.39 -5.78 3.77
C PHE A 168 -0.20 -7.21 3.22
N ALA A 169 -0.45 -8.22 4.04
CA ALA A 169 -0.17 -9.61 3.71
C ALA A 169 -1.39 -10.37 3.18
N THR A 170 -2.57 -10.12 3.75
CA THR A 170 -3.81 -10.81 3.36
C THR A 170 -4.91 -9.86 2.93
N ARG A 171 -5.02 -8.69 3.57
CA ARG A 171 -6.10 -7.74 3.26
C ARG A 171 -5.78 -6.31 3.69
N ALA A 172 -6.27 -5.33 2.92
CA ALA A 172 -6.29 -3.92 3.31
C ALA A 172 -7.69 -3.34 3.15
N GLY A 173 -8.25 -2.79 4.24
CA GLY A 173 -9.54 -2.13 4.24
C GLY A 173 -9.42 -0.69 4.70
N PHE A 174 -10.06 0.25 4.00
CA PHE A 174 -10.13 1.65 4.42
C PHE A 174 -11.56 2.16 4.37
N THR A 175 -11.92 2.98 5.35
CA THR A 175 -13.18 3.73 5.35
C THR A 175 -12.94 5.20 5.65
N LEU A 176 -13.87 6.04 5.22
CA LEU A 176 -13.97 7.43 5.64
C LEU A 176 -15.35 7.67 6.23
N THR A 177 -15.40 8.23 7.43
CA THR A 177 -16.66 8.63 8.09
C THR A 177 -16.74 10.14 8.17
N ASN A 178 -17.89 10.72 7.81
CA ASN A 178 -18.18 12.12 8.09
C ASN A 178 -18.76 12.26 9.50
N GLU A 179 -17.92 12.58 10.47
CA GLU A 179 -18.34 12.86 11.86
C GLU A 179 -18.69 14.35 12.06
N GLY A 180 -18.79 15.11 10.97
CA GLY A 180 -19.16 16.52 10.94
C GLY A 180 -20.67 16.74 10.85
N LYS A 181 -21.04 17.97 10.52
CA LYS A 181 -22.44 18.42 10.42
C LYS A 181 -22.85 18.86 9.01
N GLU A 182 -21.91 18.97 8.10
CA GLU A 182 -22.15 19.43 6.73
C GLU A 182 -22.04 18.29 5.73
N ASN A 183 -22.72 18.44 4.60
CA ASN A 183 -22.50 17.61 3.42
C ASN A 183 -21.17 17.99 2.78
N VAL A 184 -20.37 17.00 2.41
CA VAL A 184 -19.02 17.24 1.95
C VAL A 184 -18.76 16.51 0.63
N PRO A 185 -18.29 17.18 -0.44
CA PRO A 185 -17.88 16.49 -1.65
C PRO A 185 -16.60 15.70 -1.36
N LEU A 186 -16.54 14.46 -1.84
CA LEU A 186 -15.36 13.61 -1.68
C LEU A 186 -14.91 13.09 -3.03
N PHE A 187 -13.65 13.31 -3.34
CA PHE A 187 -12.93 12.71 -4.46
C PHE A 187 -11.73 11.97 -3.87
N TYR A 188 -11.46 10.76 -4.34
CA TYR A 188 -10.27 10.05 -3.92
C TYR A 188 -9.77 9.08 -5.00
N GLN A 189 -8.53 8.66 -4.83
CA GLN A 189 -7.89 7.58 -5.56
C GLN A 189 -6.91 6.85 -4.63
N ILE A 190 -6.95 5.52 -4.64
CA ILE A 190 -5.99 4.67 -3.93
C ILE A 190 -5.28 3.82 -4.98
N ASP A 191 -3.98 4.06 -5.15
CA ASP A 191 -3.14 3.28 -6.05
C ASP A 191 -2.33 2.27 -5.25
N TYR A 192 -2.34 1.04 -5.72
CA TYR A 192 -1.70 -0.08 -5.04
C TYR A 192 -1.13 -1.08 -6.04
N THR A 193 -0.25 -1.92 -5.53
CA THR A 193 0.26 -3.09 -6.24
C THR A 193 -0.21 -4.36 -5.56
N ILE A 194 -0.35 -5.42 -6.35
CA ILE A 194 -0.53 -6.79 -5.89
C ILE A 194 0.66 -7.64 -6.36
N ASN A 195 0.80 -8.83 -5.77
CA ASN A 195 1.93 -9.75 -5.96
C ASN A 195 3.26 -9.20 -5.42
N ASP A 196 3.19 -8.22 -4.53
CA ASP A 196 4.35 -7.79 -3.77
C ASP A 196 4.92 -8.94 -2.96
N LYS A 197 6.24 -9.11 -3.03
CA LYS A 197 6.98 -10.11 -2.23
C LYS A 197 7.55 -9.42 -1.01
N HIS A 198 6.81 -9.41 0.08
CA HIS A 198 7.30 -8.84 1.33
C HIS A 198 8.13 -9.85 2.13
N PRO A 199 9.13 -9.39 2.89
CA PRO A 199 9.69 -10.15 4.00
C PRO A 199 8.60 -10.53 5.01
N VAL A 200 8.81 -11.64 5.74
CA VAL A 200 7.85 -12.14 6.75
C VAL A 200 7.62 -11.11 7.87
N ASP A 201 8.61 -10.27 8.16
CA ASP A 201 8.62 -9.26 9.21
C ASP A 201 8.27 -7.84 8.71
N VAL A 202 7.68 -7.72 7.51
CA VAL A 202 7.26 -6.43 6.97
C VAL A 202 6.29 -5.71 7.91
N GLY A 203 6.58 -4.45 8.22
CA GLY A 203 5.76 -3.64 9.12
C GLY A 203 4.36 -3.32 8.58
N ARG A 204 3.53 -2.71 9.42
CA ARG A 204 2.25 -2.10 9.02
C ARG A 204 2.26 -0.64 9.42
N LEU A 205 1.62 0.22 8.63
CA LEU A 205 1.46 1.61 9.01
C LEU A 205 0.43 1.72 10.13
N HIS A 206 0.81 2.39 11.22
CA HIS A 206 -0.11 2.78 12.30
C HIS A 206 -0.13 4.30 12.42
N VAL A 207 -1.32 4.86 12.60
CA VAL A 207 -1.51 6.29 12.80
C VAL A 207 -2.56 6.50 13.89
N LEU A 208 -2.15 7.19 14.94
CA LEU A 208 -3.02 7.57 16.05
C LEU A 208 -3.11 9.09 16.12
N PHE A 209 -4.32 9.62 16.10
CA PHE A 209 -4.58 11.00 16.46
C PHE A 209 -4.87 11.15 17.96
N ARG A 210 -4.16 12.05 18.64
CA ARG A 210 -4.40 12.42 20.03
C ARG A 210 -4.49 13.94 20.15
N ARG A 211 -5.48 14.43 20.88
CA ARG A 211 -5.65 15.86 21.19
C ARG A 211 -5.87 16.02 22.69
N GLU A 212 -5.15 16.97 23.27
CA GLU A 212 -5.25 17.30 24.70
C GLU A 212 -5.41 18.81 24.90
N ASN A 213 -6.15 19.19 25.94
CA ASN A 213 -6.29 20.58 26.38
C ASN A 213 -6.73 20.62 27.86
N PRO A 214 -5.86 21.02 28.82
CA PRO A 214 -4.46 21.39 28.65
C PRO A 214 -3.61 20.19 28.20
N THR A 215 -2.47 20.46 27.57
CA THR A 215 -1.49 19.42 27.24
C THR A 215 -0.80 18.96 28.52
N THR A 216 -0.72 17.65 28.75
CA THR A 216 0.08 17.09 29.85
C THR A 216 1.57 17.05 29.55
#